data_AF-L8DDP2-F1
#
_entry.id   AF-L8DDP2-F1
#
_cell.length_a   1.000
_cell.length_b   1.000
_cell.length_c   1.000
_cell.angle_alpha   90.00
_cell.angle_beta   90.00
_cell.angle_gamma   90.00
#
_symmetry.space_group_name_H-M   'P 1'
#
loop_
_entity.id
_entity.type
_entity.pdbx_description
1 polymer ?
#
loop_
_entity_poly.entity_id
_entity_poly.type
_entity_poly.pdbx_seq_one_letter_code
_entity_poly.pdbx_strand_id
1 'polypeptide(L)' 'MNAQNPDPNDTAGLEAGGGVTPGDTPPAETSAGGPNHEPPQRSRLMPIIVICFVALLAIVIAGGLIGRVVGLFG' A
#
# COMPACT_ATOMS: atom_id res chain seq x y z
N MET A 1 -2.53 6.63 -49.00
CA MET A 1 -3.74 6.89 -48.19
C MET A 1 -3.60 8.26 -47.56
N ASN A 2 -4.46 9.19 -47.96
CA ASN A 2 -4.50 10.56 -47.46
C ASN A 2 -5.24 10.55 -46.11
N ALA A 3 -4.52 10.63 -45.00
CA ALA A 3 -5.13 10.85 -43.69
C ALA A 3 -5.28 12.36 -43.50
N GLN A 4 -6.28 12.95 -44.17
CA GLN A 4 -6.71 14.31 -43.85
C GLN A 4 -7.26 14.28 -42.43
N ASN A 5 -6.47 14.79 -41.49
CA ASN A 5 -6.99 15.10 -40.17
C ASN A 5 -8.16 16.08 -40.34
N PRO A 6 -9.35 15.84 -39.76
CA PRO A 6 -10.46 16.77 -39.86
C PRO A 6 -10.05 18.16 -39.36
N ASP A 7 -10.55 19.22 -40.00
CA ASP A 7 -10.35 20.58 -39.50
C ASP A 7 -10.97 20.67 -38.09
N PRO A 8 -10.23 21.14 -37.07
CA PRO A 8 -10.75 21.25 -35.71
C PRO A 8 -11.98 22.15 -35.59
N ASN A 9 -12.21 23.07 -36.54
CA ASN A 9 -13.44 23.88 -36.58
C ASN A 9 -14.67 23.09 -37.08
N ASP A 10 -14.46 21.96 -37.75
CA ASP A 10 -15.51 21.10 -38.29
C ASP A 10 -15.77 19.87 -37.39
N THR A 11 -15.06 19.76 -36.26
CA THR A 11 -15.25 18.69 -35.27
C THR A 11 -16.13 19.18 -34.13
N ALA A 12 -17.36 18.71 -34.05
CA ALA A 12 -18.32 19.16 -33.03
C ALA A 12 -17.81 18.86 -31.61
N GLY A 13 -17.72 19.91 -30.78
CA GLY A 13 -17.46 19.81 -29.33
C GLY A 13 -16.12 20.37 -28.83
N LEU A 14 -15.30 21.01 -29.67
CA LEU A 14 -14.04 21.60 -29.25
C LEU A 14 -14.06 23.12 -29.48
N GLU A 15 -14.19 23.91 -28.42
CA GLU A 15 -13.99 25.35 -28.47
C GLU A 15 -12.57 25.67 -28.94
N ALA A 16 -12.40 26.69 -29.79
CA ALA A 16 -11.11 27.14 -30.31
C ALA A 16 -10.24 27.73 -29.17
N GLY A 17 -9.63 26.85 -28.39
CA GLY A 17 -8.86 27.19 -27.20
C GLY A 17 -8.49 25.99 -26.33
N GLY A 18 -9.05 24.79 -26.57
CA GLY A 18 -8.74 23.60 -25.77
C GLY A 18 -9.14 23.72 -24.30
N GLY A 19 -10.08 24.62 -24.00
CA GLY A 19 -10.64 24.84 -22.68
C GLY A 19 -11.99 24.17 -22.56
N VAL A 20 -12.22 23.53 -21.42
CA VAL A 20 -13.53 23.01 -21.00
C VAL A 20 -14.15 24.00 -20.00
N THR A 21 -15.49 24.10 -19.95
CA THR A 21 -16.18 25.04 -19.07
C THR A 21 -15.89 24.70 -17.59
N PRO A 22 -15.52 25.67 -16.74
CA PRO A 22 -15.31 25.42 -15.32
C PRO A 22 -16.54 24.77 -14.66
N GLY A 23 -16.36 23.53 -14.22
CA GLY A 23 -17.41 22.53 -13.95
C GLY A 23 -16.91 21.12 -14.30
N ASP A 24 -16.00 21.04 -15.28
CA ASP A 24 -15.10 19.91 -15.54
C ASP A 24 -13.90 19.89 -14.58
N THR A 25 -14.15 20.19 -13.30
CA THR A 25 -13.22 19.78 -12.24
C THR A 25 -13.06 18.27 -12.36
N PRO A 26 -11.83 17.72 -12.44
CA PRO A 26 -11.61 16.29 -12.39
C PRO A 26 -12.44 15.69 -11.25
N PRO A 27 -13.17 14.57 -11.46
CA PRO A 27 -13.97 13.97 -10.41
C PRO A 27 -13.04 13.69 -9.23
N ALA A 28 -13.31 14.34 -8.09
CA ALA A 28 -12.61 14.23 -6.82
C ALA A 28 -11.43 13.23 -6.82
N GLU A 29 -10.27 13.70 -7.27
CA GLU A 29 -8.99 12.96 -7.24
C GLU A 29 -8.49 12.90 -5.79
N THR A 30 -9.30 12.36 -4.88
CA THR A 30 -8.96 12.12 -3.48
C THR A 30 -9.97 11.14 -2.90
N SER A 31 -10.02 9.94 -3.46
CA SER A 31 -10.21 8.76 -2.63
C SER A 31 -9.76 7.51 -3.38
N ALA A 32 -8.53 7.09 -3.15
CA ALA A 32 -8.07 5.74 -3.54
C ALA A 32 -8.87 4.61 -2.81
N GLY A 33 -9.83 4.96 -1.97
CA GLY A 33 -10.90 4.07 -1.52
C GLY A 33 -12.20 4.87 -1.42
N GLY A 34 -13.21 4.51 -2.20
CA GLY A 34 -14.56 5.07 -2.04
C GLY A 34 -15.08 4.89 -0.59
N PRO A 35 -16.18 5.55 -0.21
CA PRO A 35 -16.71 5.58 1.17
C PRO A 35 -17.03 4.21 1.79
N ASN A 36 -16.95 3.12 1.02
CA ASN A 36 -17.18 1.74 1.44
C ASN A 36 -15.94 0.83 1.30
N HIS A 37 -14.73 1.38 1.10
CA HIS A 37 -13.53 0.55 1.06
C HIS A 37 -13.03 0.26 2.47
N GLU A 38 -13.45 -0.87 3.01
CA GLU A 38 -12.90 -1.38 4.26
C GLU A 38 -11.46 -1.84 4.01
N PRO A 39 -10.45 -1.30 4.72
CA PRO A 39 -9.07 -1.69 4.50
C PRO A 39 -8.90 -3.18 4.82
N PRO A 40 -8.07 -3.92 4.06
CA PRO A 40 -7.86 -5.33 4.32
C PRO A 40 -7.39 -5.55 5.76
N GLN A 41 -8.18 -6.28 6.55
CA GLN A 41 -7.80 -6.61 7.93
C GLN A 41 -6.54 -7.49 7.92
N ARG A 42 -5.46 -6.97 8.48
CA ARG A 42 -4.21 -7.73 8.60
C ARG A 42 -4.37 -8.77 9.71
N SER A 43 -4.16 -10.04 9.36
CA SER A 43 -4.14 -11.12 10.34
C SER A 43 -3.03 -10.89 11.38
N ARG A 44 -3.38 -11.08 12.66
CA ARG A 44 -2.41 -11.03 13.78
C ARG A 44 -1.69 -12.36 14.00
N LEU A 45 -2.09 -13.43 13.29
CA LEU A 45 -1.54 -14.77 13.51
C LEU A 45 -0.03 -14.81 13.22
N MET A 46 0.41 -14.23 12.11
CA MET A 46 1.82 -14.24 11.73
C MET A 46 2.73 -13.48 12.71
N PRO A 47 2.42 -12.23 13.12
CA PRO A 47 3.24 -11.54 14.11
C PRO A 47 3.25 -12.26 15.48
N ILE A 48 2.13 -12.86 15.90
CA ILE A 48 2.08 -13.64 17.14
C ILE A 48 3.04 -14.83 17.07
N ILE A 49 3.02 -15.61 15.97
CA ILE A 49 3.92 -16.75 15.80
C ILE A 49 5.39 -16.32 15.87
N VAL A 50 5.75 -15.24 15.18
CA VAL A 50 7.12 -14.71 15.19
C VAL A 50 7.55 -14.30 16.59
N ILE A 51 6.70 -13.57 17.33
CA ILE A 51 6.99 -13.15 18.70
C ILE A 51 7.18 -14.37 19.62
N CYS A 52 6.28 -15.36 19.54
CA CYS A 52 6.39 -16.60 20.32
C CYS A 52 7.69 -17.36 20.01
N PHE A 53 8.06 -17.46 18.73
CA PHE A 53 9.29 -18.12 18.32
C PHE A 53 10.54 -17.41 18.84
N VAL A 54 10.61 -16.08 18.70
CA VAL A 54 11.74 -15.28 19.19
C VAL A 54 11.84 -15.36 20.73
N ALA A 55 10.72 -15.28 21.43
CA ALA A 55 10.69 -15.41 22.89
C ALA A 55 11.21 -16.78 23.35
N LEU A 56 10.77 -17.85 22.70
CA LEU A 56 11.24 -19.22 22.99
C LEU A 56 12.74 -19.34 22.77
N LEU A 57 13.25 -18.84 21.65
CA LEU A 57 14.68 -18.88 21.33
C LEU A 57 15.50 -18.10 22.36
N ALA A 58 15.04 -16.92 22.78
CA ALA A 58 15.69 -16.11 23.79
C ALA A 58 15.78 -16.85 25.15
N ILE A 59 14.71 -17.53 25.56
CA ILE A 59 14.69 -18.34 26.79
C ILE A 59 15.71 -19.48 26.73
N VAL A 60 15.76 -20.21 25.60
CA VAL A 60 16.70 -21.33 25.42
C VAL A 60 18.14 -20.84 25.49
N ILE A 61 18.46 -19.73 24.80
CA ILE A 61 19.80 -19.14 24.82
C ILE A 61 20.16 -18.68 26.23
N ALA A 62 19.28 -17.92 26.89
CA ALA A 62 19.51 -17.43 28.25
C ALA A 62 19.74 -18.59 29.23
N GLY A 63 18.91 -19.62 29.19
CA GLY A 63 19.07 -20.83 30.00
C GLY A 63 20.39 -21.54 29.75
N GLY A 64 20.79 -21.69 28.47
CA GLY A 64 22.08 -22.27 28.10
C GLY A 64 23.28 -21.47 28.61
N LEU A 65 23.22 -20.14 28.53
CA LEU A 65 24.26 -19.25 29.04
C LEU A 65 24.37 -19.32 30.57
N ILE A 66 23.23 -19.31 31.27
CA ILE A 66 23.19 -19.47 32.74
C ILE A 66 23.77 -20.82 33.13
N GLY A 67 23.35 -21.90 32.48
CA GLY A 67 23.88 -23.24 32.73
C GLY A 67 25.39 -23.33 32.51
N ARG A 68 25.90 -22.70 31.44
CA ARG A 68 27.35 -22.61 31.17
C ARG A 68 28.10 -21.87 32.28
N VAL A 69 27.54 -20.76 32.78
CA VAL A 69 28.13 -19.98 33.88
C VAL A 69 28.14 -20.81 35.15
N VAL A 70 27.01 -21.38 35.55
CA VAL A 70 26.92 -22.21 36.76
C VAL A 70 27.88 -23.40 36.69
N GLY A 71 27.95 -24.10 35.56
CA GLY A 71 28.87 -25.22 35.36
C GLY A 71 30.35 -24.84 35.32
N LEU A 72 30.69 -23.56 35.10
CA LEU A 72 32.06 -23.05 35.16
C LEU A 72 32.52 -22.78 36.61
N PHE A 73 31.57 -22.51 37.51
CA PHE A 73 31.82 -22.14 38.91
C PHE A 73 31.52 -23.26 39.92
N GLY A 74 31.06 -24.42 39.45
CA GLY A 74 30.73 -25.61 40.25
C GLY A 74 31.80 -26.69 40.21
#